data_AF-A0A1I9XVN3-F1
#
_entry.id   AF-A0A1I9XVN3-F1
#
_cell.length_a   1.000
_cell.length_b   1.000
_cell.length_c   1.000
_cell.angle_alpha   90.00
_cell.angle_beta   90.00
_cell.angle_gamma   90.00
#
_symmetry.space_group_name_H-M   'P 1'
#
loop_
_entity.id
_entity.type
_entity.pdbx_description
1 polymer ?
#
loop_
_entity_poly.entity_id
_entity_poly.type
_entity_poly.pdbx_seq_one_letter_code
_entity_poly.pdbx_strand_id
1 'polypeptide(L)'
;METSQPDHPRPPLRRRLLWPFSQLGSAFKLTGTHLLHHVIGASLIASLMLALEGFHVLEWLDAAMLRASAEQAPLLHKGRDPGAAYRPGIIEIDQPAFEQVFDEREPLERARLEQLLASVAQRGARVLAIDLDLAPAVYEQHKAGERPLDRLLDRLAADGRQLVLILPEQSDQNANLPWIRARCAAGVHFASPRIRERMGAVTRIELKSPVLAAVAFELAHGMRQQEQNQPMPAALSEQKEGYRLAGRVCQLARRTGSEKELARWAFEPVIHGDAKDAAEQNAVTAPFHPTAMAPAFLDPTRAGVRLVDGKAGVARDAPRKQVLFIGASYDVRDRYTTAEGEQAGLHLHAAAYTSLGIGTADVNKYVVFAADIVIGVLLGCLFGGLWTLYGRAELAIDERMADHDFSRLHRMGTLLEFYGIRLILVLVWASPFAIGALAIYLSRGLLEQGWWVNPGPLIAGMFLHAMSLRDEAHHPHEEVPGLSVWAQLRRTHPGIVLVQAPLAVLLLVVAVI
;
A
#
# COMPACT_ATOMS: atom_id res chain seq x y z
N MET A 1 -64.35 -7.98 -44.31
CA MET A 1 -64.14 -9.18 -43.47
C MET A 1 -62.93 -8.90 -42.62
N GLU A 2 -63.15 -8.36 -41.42
CA GLU A 2 -62.10 -8.34 -40.39
C GLU A 2 -61.89 -9.79 -39.96
N THR A 3 -60.74 -10.36 -40.29
CA THR A 3 -60.30 -11.63 -39.73
C THR A 3 -59.92 -11.37 -38.28
N SER A 4 -60.83 -11.63 -37.35
CA SER A 4 -60.51 -11.67 -35.92
C SER A 4 -59.41 -12.71 -35.72
N GLN A 5 -58.18 -12.24 -35.46
CA GLN A 5 -57.11 -13.13 -35.06
C GLN A 5 -57.52 -13.82 -33.76
N PRO A 6 -57.38 -15.16 -33.67
CA PRO A 6 -57.75 -15.89 -32.48
C PRO A 6 -56.95 -15.39 -31.27
N ASP A 7 -57.65 -15.06 -30.18
CA ASP A 7 -57.07 -14.65 -28.90
C ASP A 7 -56.10 -15.72 -28.39
N HIS A 8 -54.79 -15.48 -28.53
CA HIS A 8 -53.80 -16.34 -27.91
C HIS A 8 -53.88 -16.20 -26.38
N PRO A 9 -54.06 -17.30 -25.62
CA PRO A 9 -54.18 -17.25 -24.17
C PRO A 9 -52.92 -16.64 -23.55
N ARG A 10 -53.13 -15.52 -22.85
CA ARG A 10 -52.06 -14.75 -22.21
C ARG A 10 -51.33 -15.59 -21.15
N PRO A 11 -49.99 -15.53 -21.05
CA PRO A 11 -49.24 -16.31 -20.07
C PRO A 11 -49.55 -15.85 -18.62
N PRO A 12 -49.58 -16.77 -17.65
CA PRO A 12 -49.90 -16.48 -16.24
C PRO A 12 -48.84 -15.57 -15.60
N LEU A 13 -49.25 -14.76 -14.60
CA LEU A 13 -48.42 -13.75 -13.92
C LEU A 13 -47.08 -14.30 -13.40
N ARG A 14 -47.06 -15.50 -12.84
CA ARG A 14 -45.81 -16.15 -12.38
C ARG A 14 -44.83 -16.40 -13.52
N ARG A 15 -45.30 -16.77 -14.72
CA ARG A 15 -44.44 -16.99 -15.89
C ARG A 15 -43.89 -15.66 -16.43
N ARG A 16 -44.63 -14.57 -16.28
CA ARG A 16 -44.16 -13.20 -16.62
C ARG A 16 -43.10 -12.71 -15.63
N LEU A 17 -43.34 -12.87 -14.33
CA LEU A 17 -42.36 -12.54 -13.28
C LEU A 17 -41.07 -13.37 -13.38
N LEU A 18 -41.19 -14.64 -13.79
CA LEU A 18 -40.03 -15.53 -13.99
C LEU A 18 -39.42 -15.43 -15.40
N TRP A 19 -40.02 -14.65 -16.31
CA TRP A 19 -39.52 -14.53 -17.67
C TRP A 19 -38.08 -14.01 -17.74
N PRO A 20 -37.65 -12.99 -16.96
CA PRO A 20 -36.26 -12.55 -16.96
C PRO A 20 -35.29 -13.69 -16.60
N PHE A 21 -35.67 -14.54 -15.65
CA PHE A 21 -34.85 -15.70 -15.26
C PHE A 21 -34.76 -16.76 -16.37
N SER A 22 -35.84 -16.96 -17.13
CA SER A 22 -35.80 -17.86 -18.30
C SER A 22 -34.92 -17.32 -19.44
N GLN A 23 -34.71 -16.00 -19.49
CA GLN A 23 -33.87 -15.35 -20.48
C GLN A 23 -32.39 -15.35 -20.11
N LEU A 24 -32.01 -15.66 -18.86
CA LEU A 24 -30.61 -15.66 -18.39
C LEU A 24 -29.70 -16.48 -19.33
N GLY A 25 -30.06 -17.72 -19.66
CA GLY A 25 -29.23 -18.55 -20.55
C GLY A 25 -28.99 -17.92 -21.94
N SER A 26 -29.92 -17.10 -22.43
CA SER A 26 -29.79 -16.41 -23.72
C SER A 26 -29.15 -15.02 -23.62
N ALA A 27 -29.24 -14.37 -22.45
CA ALA A 27 -28.60 -13.10 -22.16
C ALA A 27 -27.09 -13.27 -21.90
N PHE A 28 -26.70 -14.44 -21.39
CA PHE A 28 -25.31 -14.83 -21.14
C PHE A 28 -24.73 -15.70 -22.26
N LYS A 29 -25.29 -15.66 -23.48
CA LYS A 29 -24.66 -16.31 -24.63
C LYS A 29 -23.33 -15.59 -24.92
N LEU A 30 -22.24 -16.14 -24.41
CA LEU A 30 -20.89 -15.73 -24.82
C LEU A 30 -20.66 -16.18 -26.26
N THR A 31 -20.96 -15.29 -27.20
CA THR A 31 -20.45 -15.44 -28.56
C THR A 31 -18.95 -15.13 -28.56
N GLY A 32 -18.21 -15.67 -29.53
CA GLY A 32 -16.77 -15.40 -29.63
C GLY A 32 -16.47 -13.90 -29.75
N THR A 33 -17.37 -13.12 -30.35
CA THR A 33 -17.25 -11.67 -30.53
C THR A 33 -17.42 -10.92 -29.22
N HIS A 34 -18.40 -11.27 -28.40
CA HIS A 34 -18.58 -10.69 -27.06
C HIS A 34 -17.40 -10.99 -26.14
N LEU A 35 -16.91 -12.23 -26.14
CA LEU A 35 -15.74 -12.58 -25.34
C LEU A 35 -14.51 -11.78 -25.78
N LEU A 36 -14.24 -11.72 -27.09
CA LEU A 36 -13.08 -10.99 -27.62
C LEU A 36 -13.17 -9.48 -27.34
N HIS A 37 -14.37 -8.90 -27.45
CA HIS A 37 -14.64 -7.52 -27.06
C HIS A 37 -14.21 -7.28 -25.60
N HIS A 38 -14.66 -8.12 -24.65
CA HIS A 38 -14.33 -7.94 -23.23
C HIS A 38 -12.85 -8.16 -22.95
N VAL A 39 -12.20 -9.12 -23.62
CA VAL A 39 -10.76 -9.35 -23.52
C VAL A 39 -9.98 -8.11 -23.94
N ILE A 40 -10.34 -7.48 -25.06
CA ILE A 40 -9.67 -6.24 -25.52
C ILE A 40 -9.93 -5.09 -24.54
N GLY A 41 -11.17 -4.89 -24.11
CA GLY A 41 -11.52 -3.83 -23.15
C GLY A 41 -10.79 -3.99 -21.81
N ALA A 42 -10.81 -5.19 -21.24
CA ALA A 42 -10.11 -5.50 -20.00
C ALA A 42 -8.58 -5.35 -20.16
N SER A 43 -8.02 -5.77 -21.29
CA SER A 43 -6.58 -5.62 -21.58
C SER A 43 -6.19 -4.14 -21.71
N LEU A 44 -7.01 -3.31 -22.36
CA LEU A 44 -6.77 -1.86 -22.46
C LEU A 44 -6.73 -1.22 -21.07
N ILE A 45 -7.75 -1.50 -20.24
CA ILE A 45 -7.85 -0.94 -18.89
C ILE A 45 -6.68 -1.43 -18.03
N ALA A 46 -6.37 -2.72 -18.03
CA ALA A 46 -5.24 -3.27 -17.29
C ALA A 46 -3.90 -2.66 -17.74
N SER A 47 -3.68 -2.49 -19.05
CA SER A 47 -2.47 -1.83 -19.58
C SER A 47 -2.39 -0.36 -19.19
N LEU A 48 -3.53 0.35 -19.20
CA LEU A 48 -3.60 1.74 -18.75
C LEU A 48 -3.27 1.86 -17.26
N MET A 49 -3.85 0.99 -16.42
CA MET A 49 -3.57 0.99 -14.98
C MET A 49 -2.12 0.66 -14.69
N LEU A 50 -1.55 -0.36 -15.37
CA LEU A 50 -0.15 -0.71 -15.24
C LEU A 50 0.78 0.44 -15.67
N ALA A 51 0.43 1.17 -16.74
CA ALA A 51 1.18 2.36 -17.16
C ALA A 51 1.07 3.49 -16.13
N LEU A 52 -0.14 3.81 -15.64
CA LEU A 52 -0.36 4.84 -14.63
C LEU A 52 0.33 4.52 -13.30
N GLU A 53 0.39 3.25 -12.92
CA GLU A 53 1.16 2.78 -11.77
C GLU A 53 2.67 2.93 -12.00
N GLY A 54 3.16 2.59 -13.20
CA GLY A 54 4.55 2.83 -13.60
C GLY A 54 4.94 4.31 -13.56
N PHE A 55 4.00 5.21 -13.87
CA PHE A 55 4.16 6.67 -13.74
C PHE A 55 3.82 7.22 -12.36
N HIS A 56 3.57 6.37 -11.36
CA HIS A 56 3.27 6.77 -9.98
C HIS A 56 2.00 7.63 -9.82
N VAL A 57 1.11 7.63 -10.82
CA VAL A 57 -0.13 8.42 -10.79
C VAL A 57 -1.14 7.83 -9.80
N LEU A 58 -1.05 6.52 -9.52
CA LEU A 58 -2.01 5.79 -8.67
C LEU A 58 -1.56 5.62 -7.21
N GLU A 59 -0.48 6.29 -6.78
CA GLU A 59 0.00 6.18 -5.40
C GLU A 59 -1.02 6.68 -4.36
N TRP A 60 -1.78 7.73 -4.69
CA TRP A 60 -2.84 8.23 -3.82
C TRP A 60 -3.95 7.18 -3.63
N LEU A 61 -4.21 6.39 -4.67
CA LEU A 61 -5.21 5.34 -4.65
C LEU A 61 -4.73 4.16 -3.79
N ASP A 62 -3.45 3.81 -3.88
CA ASP A 62 -2.81 2.83 -2.98
C ASP A 62 -2.95 3.23 -1.51
N ALA A 63 -2.60 4.48 -1.18
CA ALA A 63 -2.73 5.01 0.17
C ALA A 63 -4.19 5.02 0.65
N ALA A 64 -5.14 5.40 -0.21
CA ALA A 64 -6.56 5.38 0.10
C ALA A 64 -7.08 3.95 0.36
N MET A 65 -6.66 2.97 -0.46
CA MET A 65 -7.09 1.58 -0.29
C MET A 65 -6.47 0.92 0.94
N LEU A 66 -5.22 1.25 1.30
CA LEU A 66 -4.61 0.79 2.54
C LEU A 66 -5.36 1.34 3.77
N ARG A 67 -5.72 2.62 3.77
CA ARG A 67 -6.57 3.22 4.83
C ARG A 67 -7.93 2.54 4.90
N ALA A 68 -8.63 2.41 3.78
CA ALA A 68 -9.93 1.75 3.72
C ALA A 68 -9.87 0.28 4.20
N SER A 69 -8.76 -0.41 3.94
CA SER A 69 -8.55 -1.80 4.39
C SER A 69 -8.35 -1.88 5.91
N ALA A 70 -7.65 -0.91 6.51
CA ALA A 70 -7.44 -0.88 7.96
C ALA A 70 -8.70 -0.54 8.76
N GLU A 71 -9.59 0.29 8.22
CA GLU A 71 -10.85 0.67 8.89
C GLU A 71 -11.81 -0.51 9.15
N GLN A 72 -11.70 -1.62 8.42
CA GLN A 72 -12.64 -2.76 8.46
C GLN A 72 -12.56 -3.67 9.70
N ALA A 73 -12.33 -3.12 10.91
CA ALA A 73 -12.18 -3.79 12.22
C ALA A 73 -10.74 -4.23 12.60
N PRO A 74 -10.42 -4.44 13.90
CA PRO A 74 -9.07 -4.79 14.33
C PRO A 74 -8.61 -6.15 13.81
N LEU A 75 -7.41 -6.17 13.23
CA LEU A 75 -6.81 -7.29 12.47
C LEU A 75 -6.26 -8.43 13.33
N LEU A 76 -6.15 -8.23 14.64
CA LEU A 76 -5.60 -9.23 15.55
C LEU A 76 -6.61 -10.34 15.82
N HIS A 77 -6.64 -11.33 14.93
CA HIS A 77 -7.24 -12.63 15.24
C HIS A 77 -6.53 -13.22 16.48
N LYS A 78 -7.29 -13.47 17.55
CA LYS A 78 -6.80 -14.12 18.77
C LYS A 78 -6.16 -15.47 18.41
N GLY A 79 -4.83 -15.54 18.31
CA GLY A 79 -4.10 -16.80 18.24
C GLY A 79 -2.84 -16.83 17.38
N ARG A 80 -2.63 -15.90 16.44
CA ARG A 80 -1.38 -15.82 15.67
C ARG A 80 -0.94 -14.38 15.50
N ASP A 81 0.14 -14.02 16.18
CA ASP A 81 0.86 -12.78 15.94
C ASP A 81 2.13 -13.12 15.14
N PRO A 82 2.12 -12.98 13.79
CA PRO A 82 3.29 -13.28 12.96
C PRO A 82 4.48 -12.38 13.29
N GLY A 83 4.25 -11.20 13.87
CA GLY A 83 5.28 -10.25 14.26
C GLY A 83 5.93 -10.54 15.61
N ALA A 84 5.39 -11.47 16.41
CA ALA A 84 5.83 -11.68 17.80
C ALA A 84 7.34 -11.96 17.93
N ALA A 85 7.91 -12.74 16.99
CA ALA A 85 9.33 -13.07 16.96
C ALA A 85 10.24 -11.87 16.63
N TYR A 86 9.68 -10.88 15.92
CA TYR A 86 10.39 -9.69 15.44
C TYR A 86 10.03 -8.44 16.24
N ARG A 87 9.20 -8.55 17.28
CA ARG A 87 8.73 -7.40 18.04
C ARG A 87 9.89 -6.71 18.80
N PRO A 88 10.28 -5.48 18.43
CA PRO A 88 11.31 -4.75 19.15
C PRO A 88 10.78 -4.23 20.48
N GLY A 89 11.67 -3.74 21.36
CA GLY A 89 11.25 -2.91 22.49
C GLY A 89 11.30 -1.43 22.10
N ILE A 90 10.45 -0.62 22.70
CA ILE A 90 10.35 0.82 22.44
C ILE A 90 10.58 1.54 23.76
N ILE A 91 11.60 2.39 23.79
CA ILE A 91 11.90 3.29 24.89
C ILE A 91 11.54 4.70 24.44
N GLU A 92 10.53 5.27 25.07
CA GLU A 92 9.87 6.46 24.57
C GLU A 92 10.08 7.64 25.51
N ILE A 93 10.55 8.75 24.96
CA ILE A 93 10.49 10.06 25.61
C ILE A 93 9.15 10.66 25.20
N ASP A 94 8.13 10.37 26.00
CA ASP A 94 6.80 10.94 25.84
C ASP A 94 6.72 12.36 26.44
N GLN A 95 5.56 12.99 26.34
CA GLN A 95 5.36 14.35 26.87
C GLN A 95 5.68 14.44 28.38
N PRO A 96 5.17 13.55 29.26
CA PRO A 96 5.59 13.54 30.66
C PRO A 96 7.10 13.40 30.88
N ALA A 97 7.79 12.55 30.11
CA ALA A 97 9.23 12.40 30.21
C ALA A 97 9.97 13.67 29.78
N PHE A 98 9.54 14.31 28.70
CA PHE A 98 10.12 15.57 28.23
C PHE A 98 10.02 16.67 29.31
N GLU A 99 8.85 16.78 29.95
CA GLU A 99 8.61 17.76 31.02
C GLU A 99 9.39 17.44 32.29
N GLN A 100 9.31 16.20 32.78
CA GLN A 100 9.77 15.84 34.12
C GLN A 100 11.23 15.37 34.18
N VAL A 101 11.74 14.82 33.08
CA VAL A 101 13.10 14.24 33.02
C VAL A 101 14.08 15.17 32.33
N PHE A 102 13.60 15.90 31.32
CA PHE A 102 14.41 16.79 30.47
C PHE A 102 14.09 18.28 30.65
N ASP A 103 13.24 18.64 31.63
CA ASP A 103 12.89 20.01 31.99
C ASP A 103 12.41 20.86 30.80
N GLU A 104 11.69 20.25 29.84
CA GLU A 104 11.18 20.89 28.61
C GLU A 104 12.27 21.55 27.73
N ARG A 105 13.51 21.05 27.78
CA ARG A 105 14.64 21.65 27.06
C ARG A 105 14.92 20.98 25.72
N GLU A 106 14.99 21.80 24.67
CA GLU A 106 15.54 21.42 23.37
C GLU A 106 16.83 22.21 23.06
N PRO A 107 17.90 21.55 22.57
CA PRO A 107 18.07 20.10 22.49
C PRO A 107 18.07 19.44 23.89
N LEU A 108 17.67 18.17 23.95
CA LEU A 108 17.58 17.41 25.20
C LEU A 108 18.90 17.44 25.99
N GLU A 109 18.80 17.57 27.32
CA GLU A 109 19.96 17.67 28.19
C GLU A 109 20.90 16.45 28.04
N ARG A 110 22.15 16.69 27.61
CA ARG A 110 23.10 15.62 27.27
C ARG A 110 23.46 14.71 28.45
N ALA A 111 23.53 15.25 29.66
CA ALA A 111 23.78 14.46 30.86
C ALA A 111 22.63 13.49 31.18
N ARG A 112 21.38 13.90 30.91
CA ARG A 112 20.19 13.05 31.03
C ARG A 112 20.14 11.99 29.93
N LEU A 113 20.48 12.36 28.70
CA LEU A 113 20.61 11.38 27.60
C LEU A 113 21.68 10.32 27.90
N GLU A 114 22.83 10.72 28.44
CA GLU A 114 23.88 9.77 28.86
C GLU A 114 23.35 8.80 29.93
N GLN A 115 22.67 9.30 30.96
CA GLN A 115 22.05 8.47 32.00
C GLN A 115 21.02 7.49 31.42
N LEU A 116 20.15 7.98 30.52
CA LEU A 116 19.14 7.17 29.85
C LEU A 116 19.78 6.06 29.03
N LEU A 117 20.72 6.37 28.14
CA LEU A 117 21.37 5.38 27.29
C LEU A 117 22.15 4.35 28.11
N ALA A 118 22.81 4.77 29.20
CA ALA A 118 23.46 3.85 30.12
C ALA A 118 22.43 2.91 30.81
N SER A 119 21.27 3.43 31.23
CA SER A 119 20.17 2.63 31.80
C SER A 119 19.59 1.64 30.79
N VAL A 120 19.40 2.06 29.54
CA VAL A 120 18.90 1.20 28.45
C VAL A 120 19.91 0.12 28.06
N ALA A 121 21.21 0.44 28.04
CA ALA A 121 22.26 -0.52 27.76
C ALA A 121 22.34 -1.68 28.78
N GLN A 122 21.92 -1.43 30.03
CA GLN A 122 21.81 -2.46 31.08
C GLN A 122 20.66 -3.45 30.83
N ARG A 123 19.74 -3.18 29.90
CA ARG A 123 18.65 -4.10 29.54
C ARG A 123 19.11 -5.27 28.66
N GLY A 124 20.37 -5.24 28.20
CA GLY A 124 21.01 -6.34 27.47
C GLY A 124 20.60 -6.43 25.99
N ALA A 125 20.08 -5.35 25.41
CA ALA A 125 19.79 -5.30 23.99
C ALA A 125 21.08 -5.35 23.17
N ARG A 126 21.05 -6.14 22.08
CA ARG A 126 22.16 -6.29 21.15
C ARG A 126 22.21 -5.12 20.17
N VAL A 127 21.05 -4.64 19.72
CA VAL A 127 20.92 -3.50 18.82
C VAL A 127 20.18 -2.37 19.53
N LEU A 128 20.76 -1.16 19.51
CA LEU A 128 20.12 0.07 19.97
C LEU A 128 19.94 0.99 18.76
N ALA A 129 18.70 1.17 18.33
CA ALA A 129 18.31 2.11 17.29
C ALA A 129 17.82 3.41 17.94
N ILE A 130 18.51 4.52 17.69
CA ILE A 130 18.28 5.78 18.38
C ILE A 130 17.79 6.82 17.37
N ASP A 131 16.51 7.15 17.50
CA ASP A 131 15.77 8.15 16.74
C ASP A 131 15.81 9.50 17.49
N LEU A 132 17.02 9.98 17.77
CA LEU A 132 17.30 11.25 18.42
C LEU A 132 18.57 11.84 17.81
N ASP A 133 18.60 13.15 17.59
CA ASP A 133 19.82 13.81 17.15
C ASP A 133 20.84 13.93 18.31
N LEU A 134 21.87 13.10 18.23
CA LEU A 134 22.98 13.06 19.20
C LEU A 134 24.23 13.84 18.73
N ALA A 135 24.18 14.48 17.57
CA ALA A 135 25.29 15.29 17.11
C ALA A 135 25.53 16.50 18.04
N PRO A 136 26.75 17.05 18.09
CA PRO A 136 27.04 18.20 18.92
C PRO A 136 26.18 19.40 18.53
N ALA A 137 25.46 19.94 19.52
CA ALA A 137 24.78 21.22 19.35
C ALA A 137 25.81 22.32 19.10
N VAL A 138 25.41 23.42 18.46
CA VAL A 138 26.31 24.52 18.06
C VAL A 138 27.18 25.01 19.24
N TYR A 139 26.60 25.15 20.43
CA TYR A 139 27.34 25.59 21.63
C TYR A 139 28.33 24.56 22.17
N GLU A 140 28.19 23.27 21.80
CA GLU A 140 29.09 22.18 22.17
C GLU A 140 30.27 22.09 21.21
N GLN A 141 30.10 22.48 19.94
CA GLN A 141 31.13 22.39 18.91
C GLN A 141 32.38 23.21 19.24
N HIS A 142 32.23 24.29 20.03
CA HIS A 142 33.33 25.14 20.47
C HIS A 142 33.98 24.70 21.79
N LYS A 143 33.40 23.73 22.51
CA LYS A 143 33.98 23.23 23.76
C LYS A 143 35.09 22.23 23.42
N ALA A 144 36.33 22.62 23.68
CA ALA A 144 37.46 21.70 23.57
C ALA A 144 37.30 20.54 24.58
N GLY A 145 37.42 19.31 24.09
CA GLY A 145 37.40 18.11 24.92
C GLY A 145 36.43 17.04 24.42
N GLU A 146 36.59 15.85 24.95
CA GLU A 146 35.77 14.70 24.62
C GLU A 146 34.43 14.76 25.38
N ARG A 147 33.30 14.63 24.66
CA ARG A 147 31.97 14.71 25.27
C ARG A 147 31.65 13.41 26.03
N PRO A 148 31.11 13.47 27.26
CA PRO A 148 30.71 12.27 28.00
C PRO A 148 29.77 11.33 27.23
N LEU A 149 28.78 11.90 26.53
CA LEU A 149 27.86 11.14 25.68
C LEU A 149 28.60 10.42 24.53
N ASP A 150 29.56 11.08 23.89
CA ASP A 150 30.39 10.49 22.84
C ASP A 150 31.19 9.28 23.36
N ARG A 151 31.82 9.41 24.53
CA ARG A 151 32.53 8.29 25.19
C ARG A 151 31.62 7.12 25.52
N LEU A 152 30.38 7.41 25.94
CA LEU A 152 29.41 6.36 26.21
C LEU A 152 29.07 5.60 24.93
N LEU A 153 28.78 6.30 23.82
CA LEU A 153 28.47 5.67 22.54
C LEU A 153 29.63 4.79 22.06
N ASP A 154 30.87 5.30 22.12
CA ASP A 154 32.06 4.54 21.70
C ASP A 154 32.28 3.31 22.57
N ARG A 155 32.09 3.43 23.89
CA ARG A 155 32.18 2.30 24.81
C ARG A 155 31.12 1.24 24.53
N LEU A 156 29.87 1.64 24.32
CA LEU A 156 28.80 0.71 24.03
C LEU A 156 29.06 -0.08 22.73
N ALA A 157 29.59 0.58 21.71
CA ALA A 157 30.01 -0.07 20.46
C ALA A 157 31.21 -1.02 20.69
N ALA A 158 32.22 -0.58 21.46
CA ALA A 158 33.38 -1.40 21.82
C ALA A 158 33.01 -2.65 22.65
N ASP A 159 31.96 -2.56 23.48
CA ASP A 159 31.36 -3.68 24.22
C ASP A 159 30.61 -4.68 23.31
N GLY A 160 30.60 -4.47 21.99
CA GLY A 160 29.98 -5.35 21.00
C GLY A 160 28.51 -5.07 20.69
N ARG A 161 27.92 -4.01 21.27
CA ARG A 161 26.56 -3.59 20.92
C ARG A 161 26.55 -2.93 19.54
N GLN A 162 25.49 -3.18 18.79
CA GLN A 162 25.28 -2.54 17.50
C GLN A 162 24.47 -1.26 17.72
N LEU A 163 25.11 -0.10 17.53
CA LEU A 163 24.45 1.20 17.67
C LEU A 163 24.04 1.70 16.28
N VAL A 164 22.79 2.14 16.14
CA VAL A 164 22.29 2.82 14.94
C VAL A 164 21.78 4.18 15.35
N LEU A 165 22.43 5.23 14.87
CA LEU A 165 21.99 6.61 15.07
C LEU A 165 21.31 7.11 13.80
N ILE A 166 20.34 8.00 13.94
CA ILE A 166 19.89 8.78 12.79
C ILE A 166 20.99 9.75 12.34
N LEU A 167 21.06 10.02 11.03
CA LEU A 167 21.93 11.05 10.49
C LEU A 167 21.44 12.40 11.04
N PRO A 168 22.33 13.21 11.64
CA PRO A 168 21.94 14.51 12.17
C PRO A 168 21.43 15.43 11.07
N GLU A 169 20.66 16.44 11.47
CA GLU A 169 20.25 17.48 10.55
C GLU A 169 21.48 18.16 9.91
N GLN A 170 21.34 18.54 8.64
CA GLN A 170 22.44 19.15 7.90
C GLN A 170 22.82 20.47 8.58
N SER A 171 24.11 20.62 8.88
CA SER A 171 24.65 21.88 9.39
C SER A 171 25.17 22.73 8.24
N ASP A 172 24.99 24.05 8.34
CA ASP A 172 25.46 25.01 7.31
C ASP A 172 26.98 24.93 7.03
N GLN A 173 27.75 24.41 7.99
CA GLN A 173 29.22 24.40 7.96
C GLN A 173 29.83 23.00 7.83
N ASN A 174 29.04 21.96 7.57
CA ASN A 174 29.50 20.56 7.60
C ASN A 174 30.16 20.16 8.94
N ALA A 175 29.69 20.73 10.05
CA ALA A 175 30.24 20.56 11.39
C ALA A 175 30.02 19.14 11.96
N ASN A 176 29.00 18.43 11.49
CA ASN A 176 28.66 17.07 11.89
C ASN A 176 29.49 16.01 11.14
N LEU A 177 30.02 16.29 9.95
CA LEU A 177 30.76 15.30 9.15
C LEU A 177 31.99 14.71 9.88
N PRO A 178 32.85 15.50 10.56
CA PRO A 178 33.92 14.94 11.39
C PRO A 178 33.40 14.05 12.53
N TRP A 179 32.30 14.45 13.18
CA TRP A 179 31.67 13.66 14.24
C TRP A 179 31.13 12.34 13.72
N ILE A 180 30.39 12.35 12.60
CA ILE A 180 29.88 11.16 11.90
C ILE A 180 31.04 10.20 11.60
N ARG A 181 32.15 10.70 11.03
CA ARG A 181 33.35 9.89 10.74
C ARG A 181 33.96 9.27 11.99
N ALA A 182 34.06 10.03 13.07
CA ALA A 182 34.58 9.54 14.34
C ALA A 182 33.70 8.43 14.93
N ARG A 183 32.38 8.61 14.93
CA ARG A 183 31.42 7.58 15.38
C ARG A 183 31.48 6.33 14.50
N CYS A 184 31.56 6.49 13.18
CA CYS A 184 31.75 5.39 12.24
C CYS A 184 33.04 4.60 12.50
N ALA A 185 34.14 5.28 12.84
CA ALA A 185 35.40 4.64 13.20
C ALA A 185 35.29 3.84 14.52
N ALA A 186 34.41 4.24 15.43
CA ALA A 186 34.10 3.52 16.66
C ALA A 186 33.10 2.36 16.47
N GLY A 187 32.63 2.09 15.25
CA GLY A 187 31.69 1.01 14.95
C GLY A 187 30.21 1.40 15.11
N VAL A 188 29.90 2.70 15.21
CA VAL A 188 28.52 3.19 15.19
C VAL A 188 28.00 3.26 13.75
N HIS A 189 26.77 2.81 13.55
CA HIS A 189 26.07 2.87 12.27
C HIS A 189 25.18 4.10 12.19
N PHE A 190 24.95 4.60 10.98
CA PHE A 190 24.05 5.72 10.73
C PHE A 190 22.94 5.32 9.77
N ALA A 191 21.78 5.93 9.96
CA ALA A 191 20.59 5.68 9.17
C ALA A 191 19.80 6.97 8.91
N SER A 192 18.89 6.95 7.94
CA SER A 192 17.97 8.07 7.70
C SER A 192 16.90 8.09 8.81
N PRO A 193 16.59 9.26 9.40
CA PRO A 193 15.40 9.42 10.22
C PRO A 193 14.13 9.49 9.35
N ARG A 194 14.27 9.76 8.04
CA ARG A 194 13.13 10.07 7.17
C ARG A 194 12.18 8.88 7.05
N ILE A 195 10.92 9.19 7.27
CA ILE A 195 9.79 8.32 6.97
C ILE A 195 9.15 8.84 5.69
N ARG A 196 8.92 7.95 4.73
CA ARG A 196 8.35 8.32 3.44
C ARG A 196 6.84 8.53 3.58
N GLU A 197 6.44 9.78 3.61
CA GLU A 197 5.04 10.17 3.52
C GLU A 197 4.62 10.32 2.06
N ARG A 198 3.42 9.83 1.74
CA ARG A 198 2.76 10.05 0.46
C ARG A 198 1.33 10.49 0.71
N MET A 199 0.97 11.66 0.17
CA MET A 199 -0.38 12.22 0.28
C MET A 199 -0.89 12.33 1.73
N GLY A 200 -0.05 12.81 2.65
CA GLY A 200 -0.45 12.90 4.06
C GLY A 200 -0.36 11.58 4.82
N ALA A 201 0.13 10.49 4.22
CA ALA A 201 0.05 9.14 4.79
C ALA A 201 1.39 8.41 4.79
N VAL A 202 1.65 7.65 5.84
CA VAL A 202 2.73 6.64 5.87
C VAL A 202 2.11 5.25 5.73
N THR A 203 2.33 4.64 4.57
CA THR A 203 1.72 3.35 4.20
C THR A 203 2.74 2.31 3.76
N ARG A 204 3.98 2.72 3.48
CA ARG A 204 5.03 1.85 2.94
C ARG A 204 6.38 2.10 3.64
N ILE A 205 7.19 1.06 3.73
CA ILE A 205 8.56 1.04 4.26
C ILE A 205 9.57 1.10 3.12
N GLU A 206 10.71 1.78 3.32
CA GLU A 206 11.83 1.79 2.38
C GLU A 206 12.78 0.62 2.65
N LEU A 207 13.10 -0.17 1.60
CA LEU A 207 13.88 -1.41 1.71
C LEU A 207 15.36 -1.25 1.35
N LYS A 208 15.71 -0.31 0.46
CA LYS A 208 17.11 -0.09 0.00
C LYS A 208 17.78 1.15 0.59
N SER A 209 16.98 2.07 1.11
CA SER A 209 17.54 3.20 1.84
C SER A 209 18.03 2.69 3.19
N PRO A 210 19.18 3.16 3.70
CA PRO A 210 19.59 2.86 5.05
C PRO A 210 18.72 3.66 6.04
N VAL A 211 17.41 3.41 6.07
CA VAL A 211 16.48 3.93 7.09
C VAL A 211 16.68 3.21 8.41
N LEU A 212 16.35 3.86 9.52
CA LEU A 212 16.65 3.37 10.87
C LEU A 212 16.18 1.93 11.09
N ALA A 213 14.94 1.64 10.71
CA ALA A 213 14.34 0.32 10.78
C ALA A 213 15.12 -0.76 9.99
N ALA A 214 15.51 -0.46 8.75
CA ALA A 214 16.18 -1.40 7.86
C ALA A 214 17.61 -1.71 8.34
N VAL A 215 18.34 -0.69 8.78
CA VAL A 215 19.70 -0.87 9.33
C VAL A 215 19.64 -1.67 10.64
N ALA A 216 18.70 -1.35 11.54
CA ALA A 216 18.52 -2.11 12.77
C ALA A 216 18.17 -3.58 12.50
N PHE A 217 17.31 -3.83 11.51
CA PHE A 217 16.91 -5.18 11.10
C PHE A 217 18.10 -5.97 10.54
N GLU A 218 18.89 -5.39 9.62
CA GLU A 218 20.07 -6.02 9.06
C GLU A 218 21.09 -6.38 10.16
N LEU A 219 21.29 -5.52 11.16
CA LEU A 219 22.23 -5.77 12.25
C LEU A 219 21.77 -6.86 13.23
N ALA A 220 20.45 -6.96 13.45
CA ALA A 220 19.87 -7.97 14.33
C ALA A 220 19.81 -9.37 13.70
N HIS A 221 19.38 -9.43 12.44
CA HIS A 221 18.98 -10.66 11.75
C HIS A 221 19.92 -11.06 10.60
N GLY A 222 20.76 -10.13 10.13
CA GLY A 222 21.60 -10.31 8.96
C GLY A 222 20.85 -10.11 7.65
N MET A 223 21.60 -9.73 6.61
CA MET A 223 21.09 -9.47 5.26
C MET A 223 20.34 -10.67 4.66
N ARG A 224 20.83 -11.90 4.85
CA ARG A 224 20.21 -13.10 4.27
C ARG A 224 18.78 -13.33 4.77
N GLN A 225 18.52 -13.06 6.06
CA GLN A 225 17.18 -13.22 6.61
C GLN A 225 16.24 -12.14 6.05
N GLN A 226 16.73 -10.90 5.90
CA GLN A 226 15.98 -9.84 5.23
C GLN A 226 15.62 -10.22 3.79
N GLU A 227 16.56 -10.80 3.04
CA GLU A 227 16.33 -11.27 1.66
C GLU A 227 15.36 -12.44 1.57
N GLN A 228 15.42 -13.36 2.52
CA GLN A 228 14.53 -14.52 2.56
C GLN A 228 13.09 -14.10 2.88
N ASN A 229 12.93 -13.20 3.86
CA ASN A 229 11.60 -12.74 4.27
C ASN A 229 11.04 -11.71 3.29
N GLN A 230 11.89 -10.89 2.67
CA GLN A 230 11.51 -9.91 1.66
C GLN A 230 12.33 -10.13 0.39
N PRO A 231 11.88 -11.06 -0.49
CA PRO A 231 12.56 -11.30 -1.74
C PRO A 231 12.53 -10.01 -2.58
N MET A 232 13.66 -9.34 -2.66
CA MET A 232 13.81 -8.19 -3.54
C MET A 232 13.83 -8.68 -5.00
N PRO A 233 13.16 -7.99 -5.94
CA PRO A 233 13.24 -8.30 -7.35
C PRO A 233 14.69 -8.47 -7.82
N ALA A 234 14.97 -9.46 -8.67
CA ALA A 234 16.32 -9.81 -9.09
C ALA A 234 17.12 -8.63 -9.67
N ALA A 235 16.45 -7.74 -10.42
CA ALA A 235 17.02 -6.51 -10.97
C ALA A 235 17.58 -5.56 -9.89
N LEU A 236 17.06 -5.65 -8.67
CA LEU A 236 17.53 -4.86 -7.53
C LEU A 236 18.61 -5.57 -6.70
N SER A 237 18.81 -6.87 -6.91
CA SER A 237 19.85 -7.64 -6.24
C SER A 237 21.23 -7.36 -6.80
N GLU A 238 21.35 -6.92 -8.06
CA GLU A 238 22.65 -6.63 -8.70
C GLU A 238 23.33 -5.38 -8.13
N GLN A 239 22.56 -4.39 -7.65
CA GLN A 239 23.11 -3.23 -6.92
C GLN A 239 23.64 -3.59 -5.52
N LYS A 240 23.40 -4.82 -5.02
CA LYS A 240 23.84 -5.24 -3.66
C LYS A 240 25.29 -5.64 -3.56
N GLU A 241 25.96 -6.01 -4.64
CA GLU A 241 27.26 -6.71 -4.56
C GLU A 241 28.38 -5.88 -3.89
N GLY A 242 28.16 -4.59 -3.59
CA GLY A 242 29.12 -3.76 -2.87
C GLY A 242 28.84 -3.50 -1.38
N TYR A 243 27.59 -3.21 -0.99
CA TYR A 243 27.35 -2.42 0.23
C TYR A 243 26.16 -2.88 1.09
N ARG A 244 26.48 -3.35 2.30
CA ARG A 244 25.55 -3.52 3.43
C ARG A 244 24.88 -2.18 3.78
N LEU A 245 23.57 -2.15 4.05
CA LEU A 245 22.87 -0.91 4.43
C LEU A 245 23.50 -0.30 5.67
N ALA A 246 23.80 -1.15 6.67
CA ALA A 246 24.45 -0.72 7.91
C ALA A 246 25.81 -0.04 7.72
N GLY A 247 26.56 -0.39 6.66
CA GLY A 247 27.88 0.20 6.38
C GLY A 247 27.84 1.38 5.41
N ARG A 248 26.72 1.60 4.72
CA ARG A 248 26.63 2.50 3.56
C ARG A 248 26.94 3.95 3.92
N VAL A 249 26.30 4.49 4.96
CA VAL A 249 26.50 5.89 5.37
C VAL A 249 27.95 6.13 5.80
N CYS A 250 28.52 5.23 6.62
CA CYS A 250 29.91 5.36 7.07
C CYS A 250 30.93 5.26 5.93
N GLN A 251 30.66 4.46 4.93
CA GLN A 251 31.51 4.40 3.75
C GLN A 251 31.44 5.67 2.91
N LEU A 252 30.23 6.20 2.67
CA LEU A 252 30.04 7.44 1.95
C LEU A 252 30.69 8.61 2.70
N ALA A 253 30.51 8.69 4.02
CA ALA A 253 31.08 9.75 4.86
C ALA A 253 32.62 9.82 4.75
N ARG A 254 33.31 8.68 4.55
CA ARG A 254 34.77 8.65 4.32
C ARG A 254 35.20 9.25 2.98
N ARG A 255 34.31 9.30 1.99
CA ARG A 255 34.60 9.71 0.60
C ARG A 255 34.05 11.08 0.24
N THR A 256 32.94 11.50 0.85
CA THR A 256 32.29 12.78 0.52
C THR A 256 32.99 13.95 1.19
N GLY A 257 32.91 15.13 0.56
CA GLY A 257 33.46 16.37 1.12
C GLY A 257 32.48 17.14 2.01
N SER A 258 31.18 16.82 1.92
CA SER A 258 30.11 17.55 2.61
C SER A 258 29.00 16.63 3.14
N GLU A 259 28.23 17.14 4.11
CA GLU A 259 27.02 16.51 4.65
C GLU A 259 25.90 16.45 3.62
N LYS A 260 25.77 17.49 2.79
CA LYS A 260 24.79 17.54 1.71
C LYS A 260 25.02 16.42 0.70
N GLU A 261 26.27 16.22 0.27
CA GLU A 261 26.63 15.07 -0.57
C GLU A 261 26.38 13.74 0.14
N LEU A 262 26.76 13.63 1.42
CA LEU A 262 26.53 12.41 2.19
C LEU A 262 25.04 12.04 2.22
N ALA A 263 24.17 12.98 2.58
CA ALA A 263 22.73 12.76 2.64
C ALA A 263 22.15 12.44 1.26
N ARG A 264 22.59 13.16 0.21
CA ARG A 264 22.19 12.89 -1.18
C ARG A 264 22.55 11.48 -1.61
N TRP A 265 23.81 11.05 -1.46
CA TRP A 265 24.24 9.71 -1.89
C TRP A 265 23.72 8.57 -1.00
N ALA A 266 23.46 8.86 0.28
CA ALA A 266 22.95 7.88 1.22
C ALA A 266 21.46 7.63 1.05
N PHE A 267 20.67 8.70 0.80
CA PHE A 267 19.22 8.67 0.97
C PHE A 267 18.42 9.22 -0.20
N GLU A 268 18.99 10.09 -1.04
CA GLU A 268 18.28 10.41 -2.27
C GLU A 268 18.40 9.19 -3.18
N PRO A 269 17.29 8.58 -3.62
CA PRO A 269 17.36 7.70 -4.76
C PRO A 269 18.03 8.52 -5.86
N VAL A 270 19.08 7.98 -6.46
CA VAL A 270 19.80 8.66 -7.54
C VAL A 270 18.84 8.71 -8.72
N ILE A 271 18.00 9.75 -8.77
CA ILE A 271 17.10 10.02 -9.88
C ILE A 271 18.00 10.71 -10.91
N HIS A 272 18.55 9.93 -11.84
CA HIS A 272 19.13 10.47 -13.06
C HIS A 272 18.08 11.02 -14.03
N GLY A 273 16.80 11.00 -13.62
CA GLY A 273 15.69 11.61 -14.35
C GLY A 273 15.20 10.75 -15.51
N ASP A 274 15.69 9.52 -15.62
CA ASP A 274 15.16 8.56 -16.57
C ASP A 274 13.97 7.77 -15.96
N ALA A 275 13.10 7.23 -16.81
CA ALA A 275 11.95 6.44 -16.38
C ALA A 275 12.36 5.12 -15.68
N LYS A 276 13.59 4.66 -15.90
CA LYS A 276 14.13 3.43 -15.32
C LYS A 276 14.42 3.62 -13.82
N ASP A 277 14.90 4.79 -13.41
CA ASP A 277 15.11 5.14 -12.00
C ASP A 277 13.78 5.22 -11.23
N ALA A 278 12.73 5.74 -11.87
CA ALA A 278 11.40 5.79 -11.30
C ALA A 278 10.79 4.38 -11.13
N ALA A 279 11.02 3.47 -12.09
CA ALA A 279 10.64 2.07 -11.97
C ALA A 279 11.44 1.33 -10.88
N GLU A 280 12.74 1.66 -10.73
CA GLU A 280 13.56 1.14 -9.63
C GLU A 280 12.99 1.55 -8.27
N GLN A 281 12.48 2.79 -8.10
CA GLN A 281 11.94 3.31 -6.84
C GLN A 281 10.73 2.55 -6.28
N ASN A 282 9.80 2.07 -7.11
CA ASN A 282 8.65 1.29 -6.60
C ASN A 282 9.07 -0.08 -6.09
N ALA A 283 10.07 -0.68 -6.73
CA ALA A 283 10.63 -1.95 -6.33
C ALA A 283 11.42 -1.85 -4.99
N VAL A 284 11.60 -0.64 -4.43
CA VAL A 284 12.30 -0.37 -3.16
C VAL A 284 11.37 -0.27 -1.96
N THR A 285 10.04 -0.39 -2.12
CA THR A 285 9.13 -0.24 -0.98
C THR A 285 8.30 -1.48 -0.73
N ALA A 286 7.95 -1.72 0.53
CA ALA A 286 6.97 -2.72 0.91
C ALA A 286 5.84 -2.05 1.72
N PRO A 287 4.62 -2.59 1.71
CA PRO A 287 3.55 -2.08 2.56
C PRO A 287 3.87 -2.38 4.03
N PHE A 288 3.40 -1.54 4.96
CA PHE A 288 3.42 -1.88 6.37
C PHE A 288 2.53 -3.09 6.64
N HIS A 289 3.00 -4.01 7.49
CA HIS A 289 2.14 -5.08 7.96
C HIS A 289 1.13 -4.50 8.97
N PRO A 290 -0.18 -4.71 8.81
CA PRO A 290 -1.15 -4.07 9.69
C PRO A 290 -1.00 -4.47 11.16
N THR A 291 -0.68 -5.73 11.44
CA THR A 291 -0.36 -6.19 12.81
C THR A 291 0.82 -5.43 13.42
N ALA A 292 1.83 -5.06 12.63
CA ALA A 292 2.99 -4.32 13.15
C ALA A 292 2.64 -2.86 13.50
N MET A 293 1.62 -2.31 12.85
CA MET A 293 1.12 -0.94 13.06
C MET A 293 0.08 -0.83 14.17
N ALA A 294 -0.56 -1.95 14.53
CA ALA A 294 -1.62 -1.97 15.52
C ALA A 294 -1.10 -1.53 16.91
N PRO A 295 -1.79 -0.61 17.62
CA PRO A 295 -1.40 -0.20 18.98
C PRO A 295 -1.25 -1.39 19.94
N ALA A 296 -2.16 -2.37 19.86
CA ALA A 296 -2.11 -3.58 20.66
C ALA A 296 -0.85 -4.44 20.44
N PHE A 297 -0.13 -4.26 19.33
CA PHE A 297 1.15 -4.91 19.08
C PHE A 297 2.32 -4.10 19.67
N LEU A 298 2.31 -2.77 19.49
CA LEU A 298 3.39 -1.88 19.93
C LEU A 298 3.36 -1.59 21.44
N ASP A 299 2.18 -1.38 22.02
CA ASP A 299 1.98 -0.96 23.41
C ASP A 299 2.57 -1.91 24.45
N PRO A 300 2.45 -3.25 24.34
CA PRO A 300 3.05 -4.16 25.31
C PRO A 300 4.58 -4.11 25.37
N THR A 301 5.21 -3.43 24.41
CA THR A 301 6.67 -3.27 24.32
C THR A 301 7.15 -1.85 24.53
N ARG A 302 6.25 -0.92 24.89
CA ARG A 302 6.59 0.45 25.23
C ARG A 302 7.00 0.57 26.69
N ALA A 303 8.05 1.35 26.93
CA ALA A 303 8.43 1.79 28.25
C ALA A 303 8.77 3.29 28.20
N GLY A 304 8.03 4.07 28.97
CA GLY A 304 8.30 5.50 29.12
C GLY A 304 9.59 5.76 29.89
N VAL A 305 10.31 6.79 29.48
CA VAL A 305 11.46 7.33 30.20
C VAL A 305 10.96 8.05 31.47
N ARG A 306 11.67 7.86 32.58
CA ARG A 306 11.32 8.47 33.87
C ARG A 306 12.56 8.70 34.73
N LEU A 307 12.40 9.44 35.82
CA LEU A 307 13.43 9.52 36.85
C LEU A 307 13.45 8.24 37.69
N VAL A 308 14.58 7.52 37.67
CA VAL A 308 14.87 6.37 38.53
C VAL A 308 16.01 6.79 39.46
N ASP A 309 15.73 6.90 40.76
CA ASP A 309 16.68 7.39 41.76
C ASP A 309 17.28 8.77 41.38
N GLY A 310 16.43 9.65 40.85
CA GLY A 310 16.81 11.01 40.42
C GLY A 310 17.58 11.10 39.10
N LYS A 311 17.82 9.98 38.41
CA LYS A 311 18.51 9.91 37.11
C LYS A 311 17.55 9.56 35.99
N ALA A 312 17.78 10.07 34.79
CA ALA A 312 17.01 9.65 33.62
C ALA A 312 17.26 8.16 33.34
N GLY A 313 16.19 7.40 33.15
CA GLY A 313 16.30 5.98 32.90
C GLY A 313 14.97 5.31 32.59
N VAL A 314 15.00 3.98 32.54
CA VAL A 314 13.82 3.15 32.30
C VAL A 314 13.53 2.25 33.49
N ALA A 315 12.26 1.89 33.64
CA ALA A 315 11.79 1.03 34.71
C ALA A 315 12.52 -0.33 34.74
N ARG A 316 12.65 -0.97 35.91
CA ARG A 316 13.33 -2.27 36.04
C ARG A 316 12.61 -3.42 35.32
N ASP A 317 11.34 -3.27 35.04
CA ASP A 317 10.43 -4.16 34.30
C ASP A 317 10.24 -3.78 32.82
N ALA A 318 10.82 -2.67 32.34
CA ALA A 318 10.88 -2.34 30.91
C ALA A 318 11.36 -3.54 30.05
N PRO A 319 10.88 -3.69 28.81
CA PRO A 319 11.05 -4.92 28.05
C PRO A 319 12.52 -5.23 27.76
N ARG A 320 12.90 -6.50 27.91
CA ARG A 320 14.21 -7.03 27.51
C ARG A 320 14.09 -7.65 26.12
N LYS A 321 14.41 -6.87 25.10
CA LYS A 321 14.36 -7.27 23.69
C LYS A 321 15.75 -7.24 23.08
N GLN A 322 15.96 -8.03 22.03
CA GLN A 322 17.24 -8.04 21.32
C GLN A 322 17.50 -6.70 20.62
N VAL A 323 16.43 -6.04 20.17
CA VAL A 323 16.46 -4.72 19.54
C VAL A 323 15.60 -3.77 20.35
N LEU A 324 16.16 -2.59 20.65
CA LEU A 324 15.44 -1.49 21.29
C LEU A 324 15.49 -0.25 20.39
N PHE A 325 14.34 0.36 20.15
CA PHE A 325 14.21 1.69 19.56
C PHE A 325 14.10 2.71 20.69
N ILE A 326 14.80 3.82 20.59
CA ILE A 326 14.83 4.91 21.57
C ILE A 326 14.54 6.20 20.82
N GLY A 327 13.52 6.95 21.21
CA GLY A 327 13.17 8.19 20.52
C GLY A 327 12.16 9.05 21.26
N ALA A 328 11.80 10.17 20.65
CA ALA A 328 10.77 11.06 21.14
C ALA A 328 9.40 10.74 20.54
N SER A 329 8.33 11.05 21.26
CA SER A 329 6.94 11.06 20.75
C SER A 329 6.14 12.27 21.23
N TYR A 330 6.81 13.17 21.97
CA TYR A 330 6.23 14.38 22.52
C TYR A 330 6.00 15.47 21.45
N ASP A 331 6.79 15.47 20.36
CA ASP A 331 6.63 16.44 19.28
C ASP A 331 5.44 16.08 18.38
N VAL A 332 4.48 17.00 18.27
CA VAL A 332 3.32 16.87 17.37
C VAL A 332 3.70 16.90 15.90
N ARG A 333 4.88 17.45 15.55
CA ARG A 333 5.39 17.48 14.17
C ARG A 333 5.93 16.12 13.73
N ASP A 334 6.29 15.25 14.67
CA ASP A 334 6.71 13.87 14.41
C ASP A 334 5.53 12.89 14.48
N ARG A 335 4.33 13.34 14.06
CA ARG A 335 3.13 12.53 13.97
C ARG A 335 2.69 12.37 12.54
N TYR A 336 2.47 11.13 12.16
CA TYR A 336 2.14 10.75 10.80
C TYR A 336 0.81 10.03 10.78
N THR A 337 -0.03 10.34 9.78
CA THR A 337 -1.27 9.58 9.57
C THR A 337 -0.93 8.23 8.92
N THR A 338 -1.46 7.16 9.49
CA THR A 338 -1.30 5.80 8.98
C THR A 338 -2.66 5.17 8.73
N ALA A 339 -2.68 3.92 8.28
CA ALA A 339 -3.93 3.17 8.15
C ALA A 339 -4.60 2.89 9.52
N GLU A 340 -3.82 2.82 10.60
CA GLU A 340 -4.29 2.57 11.97
C GLU A 340 -4.48 3.86 12.80
N GLY A 341 -4.46 5.03 12.15
CA GLY A 341 -4.53 6.35 12.79
C GLY A 341 -3.16 7.04 12.89
N GLU A 342 -3.08 8.09 13.71
CA GLU A 342 -1.84 8.85 13.89
C GLU A 342 -0.82 8.08 14.74
N GLN A 343 0.44 8.06 14.30
CA GLN A 343 1.55 7.39 14.98
C GLN A 343 2.78 8.30 15.02
N ALA A 344 3.57 8.19 16.09
CA ALA A 344 4.85 8.87 16.21
C ALA A 344 5.90 8.25 15.26
N GLY A 345 6.88 9.03 14.81
CA GLY A 345 7.95 8.55 13.92
C GLY A 345 8.71 7.35 14.51
N LEU A 346 9.02 7.42 15.81
CA LEU A 346 9.61 6.31 16.57
C LEU A 346 8.82 4.99 16.42
N HIS A 347 7.49 5.06 16.52
CA HIS A 347 6.62 3.89 16.42
C HIS A 347 6.62 3.32 15.00
N LEU A 348 6.70 4.19 13.99
CA LEU A 348 6.79 3.77 12.60
C LEU A 348 8.10 3.07 12.29
N HIS A 349 9.23 3.51 12.85
CA HIS A 349 10.50 2.77 12.72
C HIS A 349 10.42 1.37 13.35
N ALA A 350 9.79 1.25 14.53
CA ALA A 350 9.59 -0.03 15.20
C ALA A 350 8.61 -0.96 14.43
N ALA A 351 7.54 -0.40 13.88
CA ALA A 351 6.58 -1.13 13.05
C ALA A 351 7.20 -1.55 11.71
N ALA A 352 8.07 -0.71 11.14
CA ALA A 352 8.79 -1.00 9.90
C ALA A 352 9.75 -2.17 10.12
N TYR A 353 10.51 -2.16 11.22
CA TYR A 353 11.37 -3.27 11.62
C TYR A 353 10.61 -4.59 11.70
N THR A 354 9.42 -4.56 12.32
CA THR A 354 8.59 -5.76 12.45
C THR A 354 8.05 -6.21 11.09
N SER A 355 7.63 -5.28 10.24
CA SER A 355 7.11 -5.56 8.89
C SER A 355 8.18 -6.20 7.99
N LEU A 356 9.44 -5.75 8.10
CA LEU A 356 10.61 -6.40 7.47
C LEU A 356 10.76 -7.86 7.92
N GLY A 357 10.54 -8.11 9.22
CA GLY A 357 10.59 -9.45 9.80
C GLY A 357 9.49 -10.38 9.31
N ILE A 358 8.26 -9.87 9.22
CA ILE A 358 7.11 -10.65 8.73
C ILE A 358 7.25 -10.97 7.24
N GLY A 359 7.83 -10.05 6.46
CA GLY A 359 8.04 -10.26 5.03
C GLY A 359 6.90 -9.74 4.16
N THR A 360 6.38 -8.55 4.46
CA THR A 360 5.38 -7.93 3.58
C THR A 360 5.97 -7.61 2.21
N ALA A 361 5.25 -7.98 1.15
CA ALA A 361 5.65 -7.75 -0.22
C ALA A 361 4.44 -7.41 -1.09
N ASP A 362 4.65 -6.63 -2.14
CA ASP A 362 3.67 -6.50 -3.21
C ASP A 362 3.56 -7.81 -3.98
N VAL A 363 2.34 -8.14 -4.38
CA VAL A 363 2.15 -9.18 -5.39
C VAL A 363 2.81 -8.73 -6.69
N ASN A 364 3.45 -9.67 -7.40
CA ASN A 364 4.07 -9.39 -8.69
C ASN A 364 3.09 -8.68 -9.63
N LYS A 365 3.46 -7.48 -10.11
CA LYS A 365 2.64 -6.64 -10.98
C LYS A 365 2.09 -7.36 -12.21
N TYR A 366 2.82 -8.34 -12.77
CA TYR A 366 2.35 -9.13 -13.91
C TYR A 366 1.27 -10.13 -13.53
N VAL A 367 1.32 -10.67 -12.31
CA VAL A 367 0.25 -11.52 -11.76
C VAL A 367 -0.99 -10.67 -11.51
N VAL A 368 -0.84 -9.48 -10.95
CA VAL A 368 -1.95 -8.52 -10.77
C VAL A 368 -2.55 -8.14 -12.12
N PHE A 369 -1.74 -7.79 -13.12
CA PHE A 369 -2.18 -7.50 -14.47
C PHE A 369 -2.96 -8.66 -15.12
N ALA A 370 -2.46 -9.89 -15.00
CA ALA A 370 -3.15 -11.07 -15.52
C ALA A 370 -4.49 -11.31 -14.79
N ALA A 371 -4.50 -11.13 -13.46
CA ALA A 371 -5.72 -11.22 -12.65
C ALA A 371 -6.73 -10.15 -13.04
N ASP A 372 -6.30 -8.91 -13.28
CA ASP A 372 -7.16 -7.80 -13.73
C ASP A 372 -7.83 -8.10 -15.07
N ILE A 373 -7.10 -8.70 -16.03
CA ILE A 373 -7.69 -9.13 -17.31
C ILE A 373 -8.74 -10.21 -17.07
N VAL A 374 -8.41 -11.25 -16.30
CA VAL A 374 -9.34 -12.37 -16.05
C VAL A 374 -10.60 -11.88 -15.34
N ILE A 375 -10.44 -11.10 -14.26
CA ILE A 375 -11.54 -10.53 -13.49
C ILE A 375 -12.34 -9.54 -14.35
N GLY A 376 -11.66 -8.66 -15.10
CA GLY A 376 -12.29 -7.71 -16.01
C GLY A 376 -13.13 -8.39 -17.09
N VAL A 377 -12.67 -9.50 -17.67
CA VAL A 377 -13.44 -10.29 -18.64
C VAL A 377 -14.67 -10.92 -17.98
N LEU A 378 -14.51 -11.55 -16.81
CA LEU A 378 -15.62 -12.18 -16.09
C LEU A 378 -16.69 -11.14 -15.72
N LEU A 379 -16.27 -9.98 -15.22
CA LEU A 379 -17.16 -8.89 -14.85
C LEU A 379 -17.77 -8.19 -16.07
N GLY A 380 -17.02 -8.05 -17.16
CA GLY A 380 -17.54 -7.54 -18.43
C GLY A 380 -18.67 -8.43 -18.96
N CYS A 381 -18.47 -9.75 -18.95
CA CYS A 381 -19.52 -10.70 -19.34
C CYS A 381 -20.73 -10.63 -18.39
N LEU A 382 -20.48 -10.48 -17.08
CA LEU A 382 -21.53 -10.33 -16.08
C LEU A 382 -22.39 -9.08 -16.33
N PHE A 383 -21.75 -7.91 -16.47
CA PHE A 383 -22.44 -6.65 -16.71
C PHE A 383 -23.10 -6.62 -18.08
N GLY A 384 -22.46 -7.16 -19.12
CA GLY A 384 -23.05 -7.27 -20.45
C GLY A 384 -24.33 -8.11 -20.46
N GLY A 385 -24.33 -9.25 -19.77
CA GLY A 385 -25.51 -10.09 -19.61
C GLY A 385 -26.62 -9.40 -18.82
N LEU A 386 -26.27 -8.72 -17.73
CA LEU A 386 -27.21 -7.95 -16.90
C LEU A 386 -27.84 -6.78 -17.66
N TRP A 387 -27.06 -6.01 -18.40
CA TRP A 387 -27.55 -4.91 -19.24
C TRP A 387 -28.42 -5.40 -20.39
N THR A 388 -28.05 -6.51 -21.04
CA THR A 388 -28.87 -7.15 -22.07
C THR A 388 -30.21 -7.60 -21.50
N LEU A 389 -30.21 -8.19 -20.31
CA LEU A 389 -31.44 -8.59 -19.62
C LEU A 389 -32.33 -7.38 -19.32
N TYR A 390 -31.74 -6.29 -18.82
CA TYR A 390 -32.43 -5.04 -18.55
C TYR A 390 -33.04 -4.45 -19.83
N GLY A 391 -32.26 -4.28 -20.90
CA GLY A 391 -32.72 -3.68 -22.15
C GLY A 391 -33.84 -4.47 -22.82
N ARG A 392 -33.76 -5.81 -22.82
CA ARG A 392 -34.86 -6.66 -23.31
C ARG A 392 -36.13 -6.52 -22.47
N ALA A 393 -35.98 -6.37 -21.17
CA ALA A 393 -37.11 -6.22 -20.26
C ALA A 393 -37.76 -4.84 -20.41
N GLU A 394 -36.98 -3.78 -20.63
CA GLU A 394 -37.44 -2.42 -20.93
C GLU A 394 -38.19 -2.36 -22.26
N LEU A 395 -37.61 -2.86 -23.36
CA LEU A 395 -38.27 -2.94 -24.67
C LEU A 395 -39.60 -3.70 -24.60
N ALA A 396 -39.63 -4.82 -23.88
CA ALA A 396 -40.85 -5.61 -23.71
C ALA A 396 -41.93 -4.86 -22.91
N ILE A 397 -41.56 -3.95 -22.01
CA ILE A 397 -42.51 -3.06 -21.32
C ILE A 397 -43.00 -1.96 -22.27
N ASP A 398 -42.10 -1.32 -23.02
CA ASP A 398 -42.45 -0.23 -23.93
C ASP A 398 -43.41 -0.69 -25.02
N GLU A 399 -43.14 -1.86 -25.63
CA GLU A 399 -44.06 -2.50 -26.59
C GLU A 399 -45.43 -2.76 -25.98
N ARG A 400 -45.48 -3.19 -24.70
CA ARG A 400 -46.76 -3.39 -24.00
C ARG A 400 -47.45 -2.05 -23.77
N MET A 401 -46.74 -1.05 -23.25
CA MET A 401 -47.29 0.27 -22.93
C MET A 401 -47.84 1.03 -24.15
N ALA A 402 -47.37 0.73 -25.36
CA ALA A 402 -47.88 1.29 -26.59
C ALA A 402 -49.32 0.81 -26.95
N ASP A 403 -49.73 -0.36 -26.45
CA ASP A 403 -51.06 -0.92 -26.70
C ASP A 403 -52.13 -0.18 -25.86
N HIS A 404 -53.09 0.51 -26.48
CA HIS A 404 -53.96 1.47 -25.78
C HIS A 404 -55.11 0.82 -24.98
N ASP A 405 -55.30 -0.50 -25.04
CA ASP A 405 -56.50 -1.17 -24.52
C ASP A 405 -56.29 -1.80 -23.12
N PHE A 406 -56.11 -0.95 -22.10
CA PHE A 406 -55.70 -1.39 -20.75
C PHE A 406 -56.82 -1.44 -19.70
N SER A 407 -57.27 -2.66 -19.39
CA SER A 407 -58.04 -2.96 -18.17
C SER A 407 -57.22 -2.68 -16.88
N ARG A 408 -57.92 -2.37 -15.77
CA ARG A 408 -57.32 -1.94 -14.49
C ARG A 408 -56.34 -2.96 -13.87
N LEU A 409 -56.65 -4.25 -13.98
CA LEU A 409 -55.78 -5.35 -13.53
C LEU A 409 -54.47 -5.40 -14.33
N HIS A 410 -54.51 -5.02 -15.61
CA HIS A 410 -53.34 -4.98 -16.47
C HIS A 410 -52.36 -3.88 -16.02
N ARG A 411 -52.88 -2.70 -15.64
CA ARG A 411 -52.05 -1.61 -15.11
C ARG A 411 -51.27 -2.00 -13.86
N MET A 412 -51.87 -2.77 -12.94
CA MET A 412 -51.18 -3.24 -11.75
C MET A 412 -50.07 -4.24 -12.08
N GLY A 413 -50.29 -5.14 -13.05
CA GLY A 413 -49.27 -6.06 -13.53
C GLY A 413 -48.08 -5.33 -14.17
N THR A 414 -48.36 -4.38 -15.07
CA THR A 414 -47.32 -3.57 -15.72
C THR A 414 -46.53 -2.72 -14.71
N LEU A 415 -47.19 -2.15 -13.70
CA LEU A 415 -46.51 -1.43 -12.62
C LEU A 415 -45.57 -2.34 -11.83
N LEU A 416 -46.00 -3.54 -11.45
CA LEU A 416 -45.14 -4.49 -10.75
C LEU A 416 -43.93 -4.91 -11.59
N GLU A 417 -44.14 -5.18 -12.89
CA GLU A 417 -43.05 -5.47 -13.83
C GLU A 417 -42.08 -4.29 -13.96
N PHE A 418 -42.59 -3.06 -14.07
CA PHE A 418 -41.80 -1.83 -14.12
C PHE A 418 -40.92 -1.68 -12.87
N TYR A 419 -41.50 -1.79 -11.67
CA TYR A 419 -40.73 -1.73 -10.43
C TYR A 419 -39.75 -2.90 -10.30
N GLY A 420 -40.10 -4.09 -10.78
CA GLY A 420 -39.19 -5.24 -10.84
C GLY A 420 -37.95 -4.97 -11.70
N ILE A 421 -38.12 -4.37 -12.88
CA ILE A 421 -37.01 -4.00 -13.77
C ILE A 421 -36.17 -2.87 -13.17
N ARG A 422 -36.80 -1.88 -12.53
CA ARG A 422 -36.07 -0.84 -11.79
C ARG A 422 -35.26 -1.41 -10.63
N LEU A 423 -35.78 -2.41 -9.93
CA LEU A 423 -35.03 -3.13 -8.91
C LEU A 423 -33.84 -3.87 -9.51
N ILE A 424 -34.01 -4.55 -10.66
CA ILE A 424 -32.88 -5.17 -11.39
C ILE A 424 -31.84 -4.11 -11.73
N LEU A 425 -32.23 -2.96 -12.27
CA LEU A 425 -31.31 -1.86 -12.58
C LEU A 425 -30.54 -1.39 -11.33
N VAL A 426 -31.22 -1.25 -10.19
CA VAL A 426 -30.58 -0.93 -8.91
C VAL A 426 -29.56 -2.00 -8.53
N LEU A 427 -29.88 -3.28 -8.68
CA LEU A 427 -28.94 -4.37 -8.41
C LEU A 427 -27.74 -4.35 -9.37
N VAL A 428 -27.95 -4.05 -10.65
CA VAL A 428 -26.87 -3.88 -11.63
C VAL A 428 -25.93 -2.76 -11.17
N TRP A 429 -26.46 -1.59 -10.81
CA TRP A 429 -25.64 -0.48 -10.33
C TRP A 429 -25.02 -0.70 -8.94
N ALA A 430 -25.67 -1.47 -8.06
CA ALA A 430 -25.12 -1.81 -6.75
C ALA A 430 -23.98 -2.84 -6.86
N SER A 431 -23.97 -3.67 -7.91
CA SER A 431 -23.01 -4.77 -8.02
C SER A 431 -21.54 -4.33 -8.13
N PRO A 432 -21.13 -3.28 -8.89
CA PRO A 432 -19.77 -2.74 -8.80
C PRO A 432 -19.35 -2.34 -7.38
N PHE A 433 -20.23 -1.75 -6.60
CA PHE A 433 -19.93 -1.37 -5.21
C PHE A 433 -19.76 -2.61 -4.32
N ALA A 434 -20.63 -3.62 -4.46
CA ALA A 434 -20.51 -4.87 -3.72
C ALA A 434 -19.22 -5.62 -4.07
N ILE A 435 -18.87 -5.69 -5.35
CA ILE A 435 -17.62 -6.31 -5.80
C ILE A 435 -16.41 -5.49 -5.34
N GLY A 436 -16.48 -4.16 -5.36
CA GLY A 436 -15.41 -3.30 -4.85
C GLY A 436 -15.19 -3.48 -3.34
N ALA A 437 -16.26 -3.55 -2.56
CA ALA A 437 -16.18 -3.88 -1.14
C ALA A 437 -15.56 -5.27 -0.91
N LEU A 438 -15.95 -6.26 -1.71
CA LEU A 438 -15.35 -7.60 -1.68
C LEU A 438 -13.86 -7.57 -2.05
N ALA A 439 -13.47 -6.78 -3.06
CA ALA A 439 -12.07 -6.64 -3.48
C ALA A 439 -11.22 -6.03 -2.35
N ILE A 440 -11.69 -4.98 -1.68
CA ILE A 440 -11.01 -4.41 -0.51
C ILE A 440 -10.87 -5.44 0.61
N TYR A 441 -11.95 -6.18 0.90
CA TYR A 441 -11.92 -7.24 1.91
C TYR A 441 -10.91 -8.36 1.57
N LEU A 442 -10.85 -8.80 0.31
CA LEU A 442 -9.90 -9.81 -0.13
C LEU A 442 -8.45 -9.29 -0.11
N SER A 443 -8.21 -8.05 -0.56
CA SER A 443 -6.90 -7.39 -0.50
C SER A 443 -6.38 -7.29 0.94
N ARG A 444 -7.26 -6.97 1.89
CA ARG A 444 -6.93 -6.98 3.32
C ARG A 444 -6.54 -8.39 3.81
N GLY A 445 -7.31 -9.41 3.44
CA GLY A 445 -6.99 -10.80 3.82
C GLY A 445 -5.68 -11.32 3.22
N LEU A 446 -5.29 -10.84 2.03
CA LEU A 446 -3.97 -11.08 1.46
C LEU A 446 -2.89 -10.31 2.23
N LEU A 447 -3.16 -9.07 2.64
CA LEU A 447 -2.20 -8.25 3.38
C LEU A 447 -1.86 -8.85 4.74
N GLU A 448 -2.84 -9.47 5.42
CA GLU A 448 -2.64 -10.26 6.63
C GLU A 448 -1.70 -11.47 6.43
N GLN A 449 -1.60 -11.96 5.19
CA GLN A 449 -0.68 -13.04 4.80
C GLN A 449 0.66 -12.50 4.28
N GLY A 450 0.87 -11.18 4.36
CA GLY A 450 2.07 -10.50 3.88
C GLY A 450 2.02 -10.08 2.41
N TRP A 451 0.88 -10.23 1.72
CA TRP A 451 0.76 -9.92 0.28
C TRP A 451 -0.18 -8.75 0.04
N TRP A 452 0.32 -7.68 -0.58
CA TRP A 452 -0.54 -6.56 -0.93
C TRP A 452 -0.94 -6.57 -2.40
N VAL A 453 -2.23 -6.38 -2.63
CA VAL A 453 -2.83 -6.12 -3.95
C VAL A 453 -3.69 -4.88 -3.80
N ASN A 454 -3.35 -3.80 -4.51
CA ASN A 454 -4.16 -2.60 -4.53
C ASN A 454 -5.48 -2.87 -5.28
N PRO A 455 -6.66 -2.87 -4.62
CA PRO A 455 -7.93 -3.13 -5.28
C PRO A 455 -8.44 -1.93 -6.08
N GLY A 456 -7.85 -0.75 -5.91
CA GLY A 456 -8.30 0.49 -6.52
C GLY A 456 -8.33 0.48 -8.05
N PRO A 457 -7.23 0.10 -8.74
CA PRO A 457 -7.20 -0.03 -10.19
C PRO A 457 -8.28 -0.96 -10.74
N LEU A 458 -8.49 -2.11 -10.08
CA LEU A 458 -9.53 -3.07 -10.42
C LEU A 458 -10.93 -2.45 -10.28
N ILE A 459 -11.21 -1.76 -9.17
CA ILE A 459 -12.49 -1.06 -8.95
C ILE A 459 -12.71 0.01 -10.02
N ALA A 460 -11.73 0.87 -10.26
CA ALA A 460 -11.81 1.92 -11.29
C ALA A 460 -12.07 1.33 -12.68
N GLY A 461 -11.33 0.28 -13.03
CA GLY A 461 -11.49 -0.44 -14.28
C GLY A 461 -12.89 -1.03 -14.45
N MET A 462 -13.42 -1.66 -13.39
CA MET A 462 -14.78 -2.19 -13.41
C MET A 462 -15.84 -1.10 -13.64
N PHE A 463 -15.72 0.05 -12.98
CA PHE A 463 -16.67 1.16 -13.17
C PHE A 463 -16.63 1.71 -14.59
N LEU A 464 -15.42 1.93 -15.14
CA LEU A 464 -15.24 2.37 -16.52
C LEU A 464 -15.83 1.37 -17.51
N HIS A 465 -15.57 0.08 -17.30
CA HIS A 465 -16.08 -0.99 -18.16
C HIS A 465 -17.60 -1.11 -18.07
N ALA A 466 -18.18 -1.06 -16.87
CA ALA A 466 -19.63 -1.11 -16.67
C ALA A 466 -20.36 0.07 -17.34
N MET A 467 -19.76 1.27 -17.32
CA MET A 467 -20.28 2.43 -18.04
C MET A 467 -20.19 2.25 -19.56
N SER A 468 -19.08 1.72 -20.08
CA SER A 468 -18.90 1.47 -21.51
C SER A 468 -19.92 0.48 -22.08
N LEU A 469 -20.35 -0.52 -21.29
CA LEU A 469 -21.29 -1.55 -21.75
C LEU A 469 -22.76 -1.09 -21.78
N ARG A 470 -23.07 0.04 -21.15
CA ARG A 470 -24.44 0.56 -21.09
C ARG A 470 -24.98 0.87 -22.48
N ASP A 471 -24.20 1.55 -23.31
CA ASP A 471 -24.66 2.01 -24.63
C ASP A 471 -24.79 0.84 -25.62
N GLU A 472 -23.92 -0.17 -25.49
CA GLU A 472 -23.94 -1.34 -26.36
C GLU A 472 -25.17 -2.22 -26.16
N ALA A 473 -25.67 -2.32 -24.93
CA ALA A 473 -26.85 -3.13 -24.63
C ALA A 473 -28.14 -2.62 -25.31
N HIS A 474 -28.18 -1.36 -25.73
CA HIS A 474 -29.34 -0.76 -26.41
C HIS A 474 -29.33 -0.99 -27.93
N HIS A 475 -28.21 -1.47 -28.48
CA HIS A 475 -28.03 -1.66 -29.92
C HIS A 475 -27.54 -3.08 -30.23
N PRO A 476 -28.42 -4.10 -30.14
CA PRO A 476 -28.04 -5.46 -30.45
C PRO A 476 -27.54 -5.55 -31.90
N HIS A 477 -26.31 -5.99 -32.07
CA HIS A 477 -25.73 -6.19 -33.38
C HIS A 477 -26.15 -7.56 -33.94
N GLU A 478 -26.68 -7.58 -35.16
CA GLU A 478 -26.94 -8.83 -35.87
C GLU A 478 -25.62 -9.49 -36.28
N GLU A 479 -25.44 -10.75 -35.91
CA GLU A 479 -24.32 -11.57 -36.39
C GLU A 479 -24.51 -11.90 -37.87
N VAL A 480 -23.49 -11.65 -38.69
CA VAL A 480 -23.53 -11.99 -40.11
C VAL A 480 -22.96 -13.39 -40.28
N PRO A 481 -23.75 -14.37 -40.75
CA PRO A 481 -23.27 -15.74 -40.94
C PRO A 481 -22.04 -15.77 -41.87
N GLY A 482 -21.04 -16.57 -41.50
CA GLY A 482 -19.83 -16.78 -42.32
C GLY A 482 -18.70 -15.76 -42.10
N LEU A 483 -18.90 -14.70 -41.30
CA LEU A 483 -17.79 -13.85 -40.87
C LEU A 483 -17.01 -14.50 -39.73
N SER A 484 -15.68 -14.33 -39.74
CA SER A 484 -14.85 -14.68 -38.59
C SER A 484 -15.15 -13.74 -37.41
N VAL A 485 -14.85 -14.20 -36.19
CA VAL A 485 -15.03 -13.40 -34.96
C VAL A 485 -14.37 -12.01 -35.08
N TRP A 486 -13.15 -11.94 -35.64
CA TRP A 486 -12.45 -10.67 -35.86
C TRP A 486 -13.11 -9.78 -36.91
N ALA A 487 -13.60 -10.35 -38.01
CA ALA A 487 -14.29 -9.59 -39.06
C ALA A 487 -15.64 -9.04 -38.55
N GLN A 488 -16.37 -9.85 -37.78
CA GLN A 488 -17.61 -9.45 -37.12
C GLN A 488 -17.34 -8.33 -36.10
N LEU A 489 -16.33 -8.49 -35.23
CA LEU A 489 -15.97 -7.48 -34.23
C LEU A 489 -15.54 -6.15 -34.87
N ARG A 490 -14.74 -6.19 -35.95
CA ARG A 490 -14.34 -4.98 -36.69
C ARG A 490 -15.55 -4.27 -37.30
N ARG A 491 -16.57 -5.01 -37.73
CA ARG A 491 -17.79 -4.46 -38.31
C ARG A 491 -18.68 -3.82 -37.25
N THR A 492 -18.86 -4.48 -36.11
CA THR A 492 -19.80 -4.02 -35.06
C THR A 492 -19.17 -3.01 -34.11
N HIS A 493 -17.89 -3.16 -33.78
CA HIS A 493 -17.15 -2.26 -32.89
C HIS A 493 -15.80 -1.84 -33.51
N PRO A 494 -15.79 -1.07 -34.61
CA PRO A 494 -14.56 -0.69 -35.30
C PRO A 494 -13.57 0.06 -34.39
N GLY A 495 -14.05 0.88 -33.46
CA GLY A 495 -13.20 1.60 -32.50
C GLY A 495 -12.38 0.67 -31.60
N ILE A 496 -12.93 -0.49 -31.23
CA ILE A 496 -12.24 -1.45 -30.37
C ILE A 496 -11.07 -2.09 -31.10
N VAL A 497 -11.29 -2.49 -32.35
CA VAL A 497 -10.26 -3.14 -33.16
C VAL A 497 -9.22 -2.14 -33.66
N LEU A 498 -9.64 -0.95 -34.10
CA LEU A 498 -8.77 0.02 -34.77
C LEU A 498 -8.08 0.98 -33.80
N VAL A 499 -8.62 1.18 -32.59
CA VAL A 499 -8.07 2.13 -31.61
C VAL A 499 -7.70 1.42 -30.31
N GLN A 500 -8.65 0.75 -29.67
CA GLN A 500 -8.43 0.20 -28.32
C GLN A 500 -7.39 -0.92 -28.29
N ALA A 501 -7.44 -1.89 -29.21
CA ALA A 501 -6.47 -2.99 -29.24
C ALA A 501 -5.04 -2.50 -29.52
N PRO A 502 -4.77 -1.65 -30.55
CA PRO A 502 -3.44 -1.06 -30.72
C PRO A 502 -2.98 -0.22 -29.53
N LEU A 503 -3.89 0.54 -28.92
CA LEU A 503 -3.57 1.35 -27.73
C LEU A 503 -3.23 0.48 -26.52
N ALA A 504 -3.94 -0.63 -26.30
CA ALA A 504 -3.65 -1.58 -25.23
C ALA A 504 -2.25 -2.19 -25.37
N VAL A 505 -1.84 -2.51 -26.60
CA VAL A 505 -0.49 -3.01 -26.91
C VAL A 505 0.54 -1.89 -26.69
N LEU A 506 0.29 -0.67 -27.18
CA LEU A 506 1.20 0.46 -26.98
C LEU A 506 1.40 0.77 -25.49
N LEU A 507 0.32 0.82 -24.70
CA LEU A 507 0.38 1.05 -23.26
C LEU A 507 1.13 -0.07 -22.53
N LEU A 508 0.91 -1.33 -22.92
CA LEU A 508 1.67 -2.46 -22.37
C LEU A 508 3.17 -2.33 -22.67
N VAL A 509 3.52 -1.94 -23.89
CA VAL A 509 4.91 -1.68 -24.28
C VAL A 509 5.49 -0.54 -23.43
N VAL A 510 4.76 0.57 -23.27
CA VAL A 510 5.17 1.69 -22.41
C VAL A 510 5.31 1.29 -20.95
N ALA A 511 4.50 0.36 -20.45
CA ALA A 511 4.57 -0.10 -19.06
C ALA A 511 5.67 -1.15 -18.80
N VAL A 512 6.14 -1.81 -19.85
CA VAL A 512 7.22 -2.81 -19.79
C VAL A 512 8.59 -2.19 -20.00
N ILE A 513 8.68 -1.14 -20.83
CA ILE A 513 9.88 -0.30 -21.03
C ILE A 513 10.06 0.59 -19.81
#